data_AF-A0A7C3GHI9-F1
#
_entry.id   AF-A0A7C3GHI9-F1
#
_cell.length_a   1.000
_cell.length_b   1.000
_cell.length_c   1.000
_cell.angle_alpha   90.00
_cell.angle_beta   90.00
_cell.angle_gamma   90.00
#
_symmetry.space_group_name_H-M   'P 1'
#
loop_
_entity.id
_entity.type
_entity.pdbx_description
1 polymer ?
#
loop_
_entity_poly.entity_id
_entity_poly.type
_entity_poly.pdbx_seq_one_letter_code
_entity_poly.pdbx_strand_id
1 'polypeptide(L)'
;MTIIEVIKETIRLANRPLSVNQIFESIVKNNLYEFNTKYPKGVVNSQLRRHCRGIDFPSANPVKHFKIIGKNKYDILVAGEKNGPSVKDVKGDTRVQIPEEILEQTYKDYKQQIKQELLTTIVKSDPAFFEQLVIDLLLKMGYGENGSGNRRGKVGDGGIDGEILQDKLGLDRIYIQAKRHSEKTIGSPVIQQFVGALQNITKGVFITTSSFSRAASRYAEEQQQKTLVLIDGDKLTDLMVDYGLGISEVATYTVFKVDSGYFSEG
;
A
#
# COMPACT_ATOMS: atom_id res chain seq x y z
N MET A 1 29.18 4.35 24.12
CA MET A 1 27.72 4.35 24.30
C MET A 1 27.08 4.89 23.03
N THR A 2 26.08 4.21 22.48
CA THR A 2 25.40 4.65 21.25
C THR A 2 24.41 5.78 21.54
N ILE A 3 24.10 6.61 20.55
CA ILE A 3 23.09 7.66 20.70
C ILE A 3 21.71 7.13 21.13
N ILE A 4 21.35 5.92 20.70
CA ILE A 4 20.08 5.27 21.08
C ILE A 4 20.07 4.97 22.59
N GLU A 5 21.16 4.44 23.12
CA GLU A 5 21.30 4.16 24.56
C GLU A 5 21.21 5.45 25.38
N VAL A 6 21.90 6.50 24.95
CA VAL A 6 21.84 7.83 25.58
C VAL A 6 20.42 8.39 25.59
N ILE A 7 19.69 8.27 24.47
CA ILE A 7 18.28 8.70 24.40
C ILE A 7 17.42 7.89 25.39
N LYS A 8 17.62 6.56 25.45
CA LYS A 8 16.88 5.69 26.37
C LYS A 8 17.13 6.08 27.83
N GLU A 9 18.39 6.31 28.19
CA GLU A 9 18.79 6.74 29.53
C GLU A 9 18.21 8.12 29.88
N THR A 10 18.27 9.07 28.95
CA THR A 10 17.70 10.41 29.13
C THR A 10 16.20 10.36 29.46
N ILE A 11 15.42 9.54 28.75
CA ILE A 11 13.98 9.39 29.02
C ILE A 11 13.74 8.69 30.37
N ARG A 12 14.53 7.65 30.70
CA ARG A 12 14.42 6.95 31.99
C ARG A 12 14.70 7.87 33.18
N LEU A 13 15.77 8.66 33.13
CA LEU A 13 16.14 9.59 34.19
C LEU A 13 15.10 10.69 34.40
N ALA A 14 14.45 11.13 33.32
CA ALA A 14 13.38 12.12 33.40
C ALA A 14 12.08 11.57 34.01
N ASN A 15 11.88 10.24 33.99
CA ASN A 15 10.68 9.54 34.45
C ASN A 15 9.36 10.13 33.92
N ARG A 16 9.38 10.64 32.68
CA ARG A 16 8.21 11.20 31.99
C ARG A 16 8.45 11.26 30.48
N PRO A 17 7.41 11.30 29.64
CA PRO A 17 7.57 11.49 28.21
C PRO A 17 8.21 12.84 27.87
N LEU A 18 9.18 12.83 26.95
CA LEU A 18 9.95 14.02 26.55
C LEU A 18 9.82 14.33 25.06
N SER A 19 9.82 15.60 24.69
CA SER A 19 9.93 16.01 23.28
C SER A 19 11.36 15.87 22.74
N VAL A 20 11.52 15.87 21.42
CA VAL A 20 12.85 15.86 20.77
C VAL A 20 13.75 16.99 21.30
N ASN A 21 13.19 18.19 21.50
CA ASN A 21 13.93 19.34 22.03
C ASN A 21 14.44 19.05 23.44
N GLN A 22 13.56 18.54 24.31
CA GLN A 22 13.91 18.27 25.71
C GLN A 22 14.97 17.16 25.82
N ILE A 23 14.88 16.13 24.98
CA ILE A 23 15.89 15.07 24.92
C ILE A 23 17.23 15.65 24.46
N PHE A 24 17.23 16.41 23.35
CA PHE A 24 18.45 17.03 22.82
C PHE A 24 19.11 17.98 23.84
N GLU A 25 18.34 18.87 24.45
CA GLU A 25 18.82 19.82 25.47
C GLU A 25 19.40 19.09 26.68
N SER A 26 18.77 17.98 27.13
CA SER A 26 19.29 17.17 28.23
C SER A 26 20.61 16.48 27.88
N ILE A 27 20.75 15.96 26.66
CA ILE A 27 22.00 15.31 26.20
C ILE A 27 23.14 16.32 26.18
N VAL A 28 22.91 17.51 25.63
CA VAL A 28 23.93 18.57 25.55
C VAL A 28 24.26 19.11 26.94
N LYS A 29 23.25 19.43 27.76
CA LYS A 29 23.45 19.99 29.11
C LYS A 29 24.27 19.06 30.01
N ASN A 30 24.09 17.76 29.88
CA ASN A 30 24.78 16.75 30.69
C ASN A 30 25.99 16.12 29.99
N ASN A 31 26.40 16.61 28.81
CA ASN A 31 27.51 16.09 28.00
C ASN A 31 27.47 14.56 27.79
N LEU A 32 26.28 14.00 27.52
CA LEU A 32 26.08 12.55 27.43
C LEU A 32 26.51 11.94 26.09
N TYR A 33 26.66 12.75 25.05
CA TYR A 33 27.00 12.31 23.70
C TYR A 33 27.61 13.45 22.88
N GLU A 34 28.65 13.14 22.09
CA GLU A 34 29.28 14.09 21.17
C GLU A 34 28.72 13.92 19.75
N PHE A 35 28.14 14.99 19.19
CA PHE A 35 27.57 14.96 17.86
C PHE A 35 28.56 15.45 16.81
N ASN A 36 29.07 14.54 15.98
CA ASN A 36 29.91 14.90 14.83
C ASN A 36 29.06 15.28 13.59
N THR A 37 28.22 16.32 13.72
CA THR A 37 27.35 16.79 12.63
C THR A 37 26.94 18.25 12.83
N LYS A 38 26.65 18.94 11.72
CA LYS A 38 26.06 20.28 11.74
C LYS A 38 24.59 20.28 12.21
N TYR A 39 23.94 19.12 12.28
CA TYR A 39 22.52 18.98 12.59
C TYR A 39 22.24 17.98 13.73
N PRO A 40 22.76 18.22 14.96
CA PRO A 40 22.75 17.23 16.04
C PRO A 40 21.34 16.86 16.52
N LYS A 41 20.44 17.84 16.60
CA LYS A 41 19.03 17.60 16.92
C LYS A 41 18.32 16.71 15.89
N GLY A 42 18.70 16.82 14.60
CA GLY A 42 18.18 15.97 13.53
C GLY A 42 18.56 14.51 13.71
N VAL A 43 19.75 14.24 14.25
CA VAL A 43 20.20 12.88 14.61
C VAL A 43 19.30 12.31 15.71
N VAL A 44 19.05 13.06 16.79
CA VAL A 44 18.14 12.63 17.87
C VAL A 44 16.75 12.32 17.32
N ASN A 45 16.20 13.21 16.48
CA ASN A 45 14.90 13.00 15.86
C ASN A 45 14.88 11.73 15.00
N SER A 46 15.87 11.55 14.13
CA SER A 46 15.98 10.38 13.26
C SER A 46 16.05 9.08 14.06
N GLN A 47 16.86 9.03 15.13
CA GLN A 47 16.96 7.85 15.99
C GLN A 47 15.65 7.54 16.72
N LEU A 48 14.95 8.56 17.21
CA LEU A 48 13.63 8.40 17.82
C LEU A 48 12.62 7.84 16.81
N ARG A 49 12.46 8.49 15.65
CA ARG A 49 11.46 8.11 14.64
C ARG A 49 11.71 6.70 14.09
N ARG A 50 12.97 6.38 13.75
CA ARG A 50 13.38 5.09 13.21
C ARG A 50 13.08 3.92 14.15
N HIS A 51 13.24 4.11 15.45
CA HIS A 51 12.98 3.11 16.49
C HIS A 51 11.63 3.33 17.20
N CYS A 52 10.73 4.13 16.64
CA CYS A 52 9.40 4.36 17.20
C CYS A 52 8.40 3.33 16.67
N ARG A 53 7.58 2.78 17.57
CA ARG A 53 6.45 1.93 17.21
C ARG A 53 5.41 2.71 16.39
N GLY A 54 4.87 2.07 15.35
CA GLY A 54 3.80 2.63 14.52
C GLY A 54 4.26 3.65 13.48
N ILE A 55 5.57 3.88 13.36
CA ILE A 55 6.16 4.66 12.28
C ILE A 55 6.93 3.71 11.37
N ASP A 56 6.61 3.78 10.09
CA ASP A 56 7.18 2.92 9.05
C ASP A 56 7.55 3.74 7.81
N PHE A 57 8.74 3.47 7.30
CA PHE A 57 9.39 4.09 6.15
C PHE A 57 10.61 3.22 5.79
N PRO A 58 11.20 3.32 4.58
CA PRO A 58 12.20 2.35 4.11
C PRO A 58 13.37 2.09 5.08
N SER A 59 13.87 3.12 5.75
CA SER A 59 14.97 3.00 6.72
C SER A 59 14.54 2.77 8.18
N ALA A 60 13.24 2.62 8.45
CA ALA A 60 12.71 2.33 9.78
C ALA A 60 13.34 1.04 10.35
N ASN A 61 13.70 1.05 11.63
CA ASN A 61 14.35 -0.11 12.24
C ASN A 61 13.28 -1.11 12.71
N PRO A 62 13.44 -2.43 12.46
CA PRO A 62 12.51 -3.43 12.95
C PRO A 62 12.45 -3.49 14.48
N VAL A 63 13.57 -3.19 15.16
CA VAL A 63 13.65 -3.14 16.63
C VAL A 63 13.17 -1.77 17.12
N LYS A 64 11.99 -1.76 17.77
CA LYS A 64 11.37 -0.56 18.32
C LYS A 64 11.72 -0.39 19.80
N HIS A 65 12.09 0.82 20.20
CA HIS A 65 12.44 1.19 21.57
C HIS A 65 11.54 2.28 22.15
N PHE A 66 10.83 3.02 21.29
CA PHE A 66 10.10 4.22 21.68
C PHE A 66 8.62 4.13 21.28
N LYS A 67 7.78 4.85 22.00
CA LYS A 67 6.37 5.11 21.66
C LYS A 67 6.11 6.61 21.73
N ILE A 68 5.20 7.10 20.88
CA ILE A 68 4.72 8.47 20.96
C ILE A 68 3.60 8.54 22.00
N ILE A 69 3.67 9.56 22.86
CA ILE A 69 2.65 9.94 23.83
C ILE A 69 2.15 11.34 23.47
N GLY A 70 0.83 11.47 23.24
CA GLY A 70 0.22 12.72 22.78
C GLY A 70 0.67 13.10 21.37
N LYS A 71 1.06 14.36 21.15
CA LYS A 71 1.36 14.90 19.81
C LYS A 71 2.84 14.74 19.39
N ASN A 72 3.78 14.86 20.32
CA ASN A 72 5.21 14.97 19.99
C ASN A 72 6.18 14.55 21.12
N LYS A 73 5.69 13.83 22.13
CA LYS A 73 6.53 13.34 23.22
C LYS A 73 6.81 11.85 23.04
N TYR A 74 7.98 11.43 23.48
CA TYR A 74 8.46 10.06 23.37
C TYR A 74 8.64 9.47 24.75
N ASP A 75 8.31 8.19 24.86
CA ASP A 75 8.52 7.38 26.05
C ASP A 75 9.12 6.03 25.65
N ILE A 76 9.68 5.30 26.63
CA ILE A 76 10.25 3.97 26.41
C ILE A 76 9.12 2.97 26.16
N LEU A 77 9.31 2.14 25.14
CA LEU A 77 8.46 0.99 24.88
C LEU A 77 8.80 -0.13 25.87
N VAL A 78 7.85 -0.48 26.75
CA VAL A 78 8.01 -1.56 27.74
C VAL A 78 7.52 -2.88 27.13
N ALA A 79 8.28 -3.96 27.33
CA ALA A 79 7.93 -5.29 26.86
C ALA A 79 6.60 -5.76 27.48
N GLY A 80 5.64 -6.16 26.64
CA GLY A 80 4.31 -6.63 27.08
C GLY A 80 3.19 -5.60 27.02
N GLU A 81 3.46 -4.33 26.67
CA GLU A 81 2.39 -3.34 26.44
C GLU A 81 1.58 -3.66 25.17
N LYS A 82 0.37 -4.20 25.35
CA LYS A 82 -0.63 -4.33 24.28
C LYS A 82 -1.12 -2.96 23.81
N ASN A 83 -1.16 -2.79 22.48
CA ASN A 83 -1.81 -1.74 21.67
C ASN A 83 -2.15 -0.42 22.41
N GLY A 84 -1.18 0.49 22.44
CA GLY A 84 -1.52 1.92 22.43
C GLY A 84 -2.12 2.31 21.07
N PRO A 85 -2.83 3.44 20.96
CA PRO A 85 -3.50 3.84 19.73
C PRO A 85 -2.54 3.77 18.54
N SER A 86 -3.01 3.16 17.45
CA SER A 86 -2.30 3.12 16.18
C SER A 86 -2.02 4.57 15.75
N VAL A 87 -0.78 4.84 15.34
CA VAL A 87 -0.31 6.18 14.94
C VAL A 87 -1.04 6.70 13.70
N LYS A 88 -1.96 5.93 13.09
CA LYS A 88 -2.86 6.38 12.02
C LYS A 88 -3.65 7.65 12.39
N ASP A 89 -3.86 7.93 13.68
CA ASP A 89 -4.58 9.13 14.15
C ASP A 89 -3.69 10.30 14.60
N VAL A 90 -2.36 10.13 14.60
CA VAL A 90 -1.43 11.24 14.88
C VAL A 90 -0.94 11.77 13.55
N LYS A 91 -1.75 12.61 12.89
CA LYS A 91 -1.22 13.62 11.96
C LYS A 91 -0.24 14.50 12.76
N GLY A 92 1.01 14.05 12.82
CA GLY A 92 2.06 14.69 13.57
C GLY A 92 2.28 16.10 13.04
N ASP A 93 2.56 17.02 13.95
CA ASP A 93 3.08 18.34 13.60
C ASP A 93 4.25 18.16 12.62
N THR A 94 4.17 18.79 11.44
CA THR A 94 5.16 18.69 10.33
C THR A 94 6.59 18.93 10.82
N ARG A 95 6.75 19.64 11.95
CA ARG A 95 8.01 19.95 12.63
C ARG A 95 8.75 18.74 13.24
N VAL A 96 8.16 17.54 13.32
CA VAL A 96 8.77 16.34 13.94
C VAL A 96 9.08 15.22 12.94
N GLN A 97 8.53 15.27 11.72
CA GLN A 97 8.80 14.24 10.71
C GLN A 97 10.24 14.35 10.19
N ILE A 98 10.88 13.21 9.87
CA ILE A 98 12.14 13.24 9.12
C ILE A 98 11.86 13.36 7.62
N PRO A 99 12.82 13.85 6.80
CA PRO A 99 12.64 14.00 5.37
C PRO A 99 12.14 12.74 4.67
N GLU A 100 12.62 11.56 5.07
CA GLU A 100 12.21 10.28 4.49
C GLU A 100 10.73 9.95 4.74
N GLU A 101 10.19 10.29 5.92
CA GLU A 101 8.76 10.11 6.20
C GLU A 101 7.89 11.06 5.38
N ILE A 102 8.37 12.30 5.18
CA ILE A 102 7.68 13.28 4.33
C ILE A 102 7.67 12.76 2.89
N LEU A 103 8.79 12.21 2.42
CA LEU A 103 8.95 11.64 1.09
C LEU A 103 7.99 10.46 0.88
N GLU A 104 7.96 9.52 1.83
CA GLU A 104 7.05 8.36 1.81
C GLU A 104 5.58 8.77 1.81
N GLN A 105 5.19 9.73 2.66
CA GLN A 105 3.82 10.22 2.70
C GLN A 105 3.45 10.95 1.41
N THR A 106 4.34 11.81 0.92
CA THR A 106 4.13 12.55 -0.33
C THR A 106 4.03 11.61 -1.52
N TYR A 107 4.82 10.54 -1.55
CA TYR A 107 4.74 9.51 -2.58
C TYR A 107 3.40 8.76 -2.53
N LYS A 108 2.91 8.40 -1.34
CA LYS A 108 1.58 7.80 -1.18
C LYS A 108 0.46 8.71 -1.65
N ASP A 109 0.51 9.99 -1.27
CA ASP A 109 -0.47 10.99 -1.68
C ASP A 109 -0.44 11.18 -3.21
N TYR A 110 0.75 11.24 -3.80
CA TYR A 110 0.94 11.30 -5.24
C TYR A 110 0.40 10.05 -5.96
N LYS A 111 0.72 8.83 -5.47
CA LYS A 111 0.17 7.58 -6.03
C LYS A 111 -1.36 7.60 -5.97
N GLN A 112 -1.95 8.08 -4.88
CA GLN A 112 -3.41 8.20 -4.76
C GLN A 112 -4.00 9.19 -5.78
N GLN A 113 -3.34 10.32 -6.03
CA GLN A 113 -3.75 11.27 -7.05
C GLN A 113 -3.72 10.65 -8.45
N ILE A 114 -2.64 9.93 -8.79
CA ILE A 114 -2.51 9.23 -10.07
C ILE A 114 -3.60 8.17 -10.24
N LYS A 115 -3.89 7.39 -9.18
CA LYS A 115 -5.01 6.41 -9.21
C LYS A 115 -6.35 7.07 -9.50
N GLN A 116 -6.64 8.21 -8.88
CA GLN A 116 -7.89 8.96 -9.12
C GLN A 116 -7.97 9.49 -10.55
N GLU A 117 -6.86 9.99 -11.09
CA GLU A 117 -6.78 10.46 -12.47
C GLU A 117 -6.97 9.32 -13.48
N LEU A 118 -6.33 8.17 -13.24
CA LEU A 118 -6.53 6.94 -14.01
C LEU A 118 -8.00 6.52 -14.00
N LEU A 119 -8.61 6.39 -12.81
CA LEU A 119 -10.00 5.97 -12.70
C LEU A 119 -10.94 6.92 -13.45
N THR A 120 -10.72 8.23 -13.32
CA THR A 120 -11.50 9.26 -14.02
C THR A 120 -11.35 9.13 -15.54
N THR A 121 -10.14 8.88 -16.02
CA THR A 121 -9.85 8.71 -17.45
C THR A 121 -10.51 7.45 -18.01
N ILE A 122 -10.44 6.34 -17.28
CA ILE A 122 -11.09 5.08 -17.63
C ILE A 122 -12.61 5.25 -17.69
N VAL A 123 -13.21 5.88 -16.68
CA VAL A 123 -14.66 6.14 -16.66
C VAL A 123 -15.10 6.99 -17.84
N LYS A 124 -14.27 7.90 -18.37
CA LYS A 124 -14.59 8.73 -19.55
C LYS A 124 -14.34 8.06 -20.90
N SER A 125 -13.56 6.99 -20.93
CA SER A 125 -13.22 6.24 -22.16
C SER A 125 -14.41 5.48 -22.77
N ASP A 126 -14.26 4.95 -23.98
CA ASP A 126 -15.29 4.13 -24.63
C ASP A 126 -15.51 2.78 -23.89
N PRO A 127 -16.74 2.22 -23.81
CA PRO A 127 -16.97 0.90 -23.22
C PRO A 127 -16.06 -0.21 -23.76
N ALA A 128 -15.86 -0.27 -25.09
CA ALA A 128 -15.04 -1.29 -25.71
C ALA A 128 -13.55 -1.11 -25.37
N PHE A 129 -13.12 0.13 -25.11
CA PHE A 129 -11.78 0.39 -24.57
C PHE A 129 -11.63 -0.19 -23.17
N PHE A 130 -12.61 0.00 -22.28
CA PHE A 130 -12.52 -0.54 -20.92
C PHE A 130 -12.46 -2.07 -20.88
N GLU A 131 -13.27 -2.74 -21.70
CA GLU A 131 -13.20 -4.19 -21.87
C GLU A 131 -11.79 -4.62 -22.28
N GLN A 132 -11.18 -3.89 -23.21
CA GLN A 132 -9.83 -4.22 -23.65
C GLN A 132 -8.76 -3.92 -22.60
N LEU A 133 -8.86 -2.79 -21.91
CA LEU A 133 -7.95 -2.41 -20.82
C LEU A 133 -7.87 -3.51 -19.76
N VAL A 134 -9.02 -4.09 -19.41
CA VAL A 134 -9.11 -5.19 -18.45
C VAL A 134 -8.35 -6.44 -18.92
N ILE A 135 -8.50 -6.80 -20.19
CA ILE A 135 -7.75 -7.93 -20.78
C ILE A 135 -6.25 -7.63 -20.77
N ASP A 136 -5.86 -6.44 -21.22
CA ASP A 136 -4.45 -6.02 -21.26
C ASP A 136 -3.81 -6.06 -19.87
N LEU A 137 -4.55 -5.66 -18.83
CA LEU A 137 -4.08 -5.76 -17.46
C LEU A 137 -3.81 -7.20 -17.04
N LEU A 138 -4.76 -8.11 -17.28
CA LEU A 138 -4.60 -9.51 -16.89
C LEU A 138 -3.45 -10.18 -17.66
N LEU A 139 -3.30 -9.88 -18.96
CA LEU A 139 -2.16 -10.35 -19.74
C LEU A 139 -0.83 -9.83 -19.17
N LYS A 140 -0.77 -8.54 -18.81
CA LYS A 140 0.43 -7.93 -18.22
C LYS A 140 0.76 -8.45 -16.83
N MET A 141 -0.23 -8.97 -16.11
CA MET A 141 -0.06 -9.71 -14.86
C MET A 141 0.43 -11.15 -15.07
N GLY A 142 0.60 -11.60 -16.31
CA GLY A 142 1.08 -12.94 -16.67
C GLY A 142 -0.02 -13.98 -16.90
N TYR A 143 -1.31 -13.60 -16.86
CA TYR A 143 -2.38 -14.52 -17.23
C TYR A 143 -2.39 -14.73 -18.74
N GLY A 144 -2.50 -15.98 -19.21
CA GLY A 144 -2.55 -16.29 -20.64
C GLY A 144 -1.19 -16.34 -21.36
N GLU A 145 -0.08 -16.07 -20.68
CA GLU A 145 1.26 -16.37 -21.20
C GLU A 145 1.47 -17.89 -21.22
N ASN A 146 1.92 -18.42 -22.36
CA ASN A 146 1.96 -19.85 -22.74
C ASN A 146 0.65 -20.45 -23.26
N GLY A 147 -0.06 -19.80 -24.20
CA GLY A 147 -0.84 -20.55 -25.20
C GLY A 147 -2.17 -19.99 -25.69
N SER A 148 -2.57 -18.78 -25.33
CA SER A 148 -4.01 -18.48 -25.40
C SER A 148 -4.42 -17.00 -25.42
N GLY A 149 -3.47 -16.07 -25.54
CA GLY A 149 -3.70 -14.61 -25.59
C GLY A 149 -4.50 -14.10 -26.80
N ASN A 150 -5.35 -14.93 -27.42
CA ASN A 150 -6.28 -14.50 -28.43
C ASN A 150 -7.63 -14.24 -27.77
N ARG A 151 -7.96 -12.94 -27.70
CA ARG A 151 -9.30 -12.43 -27.45
C ARG A 151 -10.32 -13.25 -28.27
N ARG A 152 -11.17 -14.04 -27.61
CA ARG A 152 -12.43 -14.50 -28.22
C ARG A 152 -13.55 -13.56 -27.78
N GLY A 153 -13.73 -12.44 -28.48
CA GLY A 153 -15.05 -11.80 -28.50
C GLY A 153 -15.92 -12.58 -29.49
N LYS A 154 -17.11 -13.09 -29.20
CA LYS A 154 -18.12 -12.85 -28.17
C LYS A 154 -18.68 -14.19 -27.68
N VAL A 155 -19.22 -14.23 -26.46
CA VAL A 155 -20.43 -15.03 -26.17
C VAL A 155 -21.40 -14.12 -25.40
N GLY A 156 -22.17 -13.25 -26.05
CA GLY A 156 -23.34 -13.65 -26.82
C GLY A 156 -24.44 -14.10 -25.86
N ASP A 157 -25.14 -13.15 -25.22
CA ASP A 157 -26.22 -13.34 -24.23
C ASP A 157 -25.84 -13.99 -22.89
N GLY A 158 -25.47 -13.17 -21.90
CA GLY A 158 -25.36 -13.61 -20.50
C GLY A 158 -24.56 -12.71 -19.56
N GLY A 159 -23.68 -11.85 -20.11
CA GLY A 159 -22.85 -10.92 -19.31
C GLY A 159 -21.39 -11.35 -19.17
N ILE A 160 -20.79 -12.06 -20.13
CA ILE A 160 -19.35 -12.34 -20.18
C ILE A 160 -18.73 -11.47 -21.27
N ASP A 161 -17.71 -10.69 -20.90
CA ASP A 161 -17.06 -9.71 -21.77
C ASP A 161 -15.71 -10.23 -22.31
N GLY A 162 -15.12 -11.23 -21.65
CA GLY A 162 -13.89 -11.86 -22.12
C GLY A 162 -13.61 -13.24 -21.53
N GLU A 163 -12.65 -13.94 -22.14
CA GLU A 163 -12.14 -15.25 -21.71
C GLU A 163 -10.61 -15.24 -21.82
N ILE A 164 -9.93 -15.75 -20.79
CA ILE A 164 -8.50 -16.05 -20.81
C ILE A 164 -8.31 -17.55 -20.53
N LEU A 165 -7.50 -18.23 -21.34
CA LEU A 165 -7.07 -19.60 -21.03
C LEU A 165 -5.74 -19.54 -20.28
N GLN A 166 -5.56 -20.27 -19.19
CA GLN A 166 -4.31 -20.26 -18.41
C GLN A 166 -3.27 -21.28 -18.92
N ASP A 167 -3.66 -22.17 -19.83
CA ASP A 167 -2.81 -23.24 -20.35
C ASP A 167 -2.94 -23.42 -21.88
N LYS A 168 -1.95 -24.07 -22.48
CA LYS A 168 -1.86 -24.34 -23.94
C LYS A 168 -3.00 -25.19 -24.49
N LEU A 169 -3.57 -26.07 -23.67
CA LEU A 169 -4.62 -27.00 -24.10
C LEU A 169 -6.03 -26.39 -23.92
N GLY A 170 -6.13 -25.24 -23.23
CA GLY A 170 -7.39 -24.53 -23.01
C GLY A 170 -8.34 -25.22 -22.03
N LEU A 171 -7.78 -25.99 -21.09
CA LEU A 171 -8.52 -26.72 -20.06
C LEU A 171 -8.91 -25.80 -18.91
N ASP A 172 -8.06 -24.84 -18.59
CA ASP A 172 -8.21 -23.90 -17.50
C ASP A 172 -8.62 -22.53 -18.04
N ARG A 173 -9.89 -22.17 -17.81
CA ARG A 173 -10.54 -21.00 -18.41
C ARG A 173 -10.97 -20.05 -17.32
N ILE A 174 -10.65 -18.78 -17.52
CA ILE A 174 -11.11 -17.68 -16.68
C ILE A 174 -12.06 -16.83 -17.51
N TYR A 175 -13.30 -16.72 -17.04
CA TYR A 175 -14.28 -15.82 -17.63
C TYR A 175 -14.23 -14.46 -16.95
N ILE A 176 -14.39 -13.41 -17.74
CA ILE A 176 -14.18 -12.03 -17.31
C ILE A 176 -15.44 -11.24 -17.62
N GLN A 177 -15.87 -10.44 -16.64
CA GLN A 177 -16.87 -9.41 -16.83
C GLN A 177 -16.30 -8.05 -16.42
N ALA A 178 -16.41 -7.07 -17.31
CA ALA A 178 -15.88 -5.73 -17.18
C ALA A 178 -17.02 -4.71 -17.20
N LYS A 179 -17.37 -4.17 -16.03
CA LYS A 179 -18.46 -3.20 -15.89
C LYS A 179 -17.94 -1.79 -15.62
N ARG A 180 -17.94 -0.94 -16.65
CA ARG A 180 -17.72 0.51 -16.51
C ARG A 180 -18.99 1.18 -15.97
N HIS A 181 -19.00 1.54 -14.69
CA HIS A 181 -20.11 2.26 -14.06
C HIS A 181 -19.59 3.46 -13.29
N SER A 182 -20.26 4.59 -13.44
CA SER A 182 -19.84 5.85 -12.82
C SER A 182 -20.34 6.02 -11.38
N GLU A 183 -21.48 5.46 -10.96
CA GLU A 183 -22.12 5.96 -9.71
C GLU A 183 -22.93 4.97 -8.85
N LYS A 184 -22.74 3.66 -8.96
CA LYS A 184 -23.42 2.73 -8.01
C LYS A 184 -22.53 1.59 -7.55
N THR A 185 -22.49 1.41 -6.22
CA THR A 185 -21.98 0.20 -5.58
C THR A 185 -22.61 -1.03 -6.20
N ILE A 186 -21.78 -2.00 -6.61
CA ILE A 186 -22.24 -3.25 -7.21
C ILE A 186 -22.82 -4.15 -6.11
N GLY A 187 -24.12 -4.44 -6.26
CA GLY A 187 -24.88 -5.31 -5.38
C GLY A 187 -24.68 -6.80 -5.68
N SER A 188 -25.06 -7.67 -4.73
CA SER A 188 -25.04 -9.12 -4.94
C SER A 188 -25.83 -9.62 -6.14
N PRO A 189 -26.96 -9.02 -6.60
CA PRO A 189 -27.69 -9.53 -7.76
C PRO A 189 -26.86 -9.52 -9.06
N VAL A 190 -25.98 -8.51 -9.22
CA VAL A 190 -25.10 -8.42 -10.39
C VAL A 190 -24.06 -9.53 -10.37
N ILE A 191 -23.50 -9.84 -9.20
CA ILE A 191 -22.54 -10.94 -9.04
C ILE A 191 -23.23 -12.30 -9.19
N GLN A 192 -24.46 -12.46 -8.70
CA GLN A 192 -25.27 -13.67 -8.92
C GLN A 192 -25.54 -13.91 -10.40
N GLN A 193 -25.86 -12.85 -11.16
CA GLN A 193 -26.03 -12.93 -12.61
C GLN A 193 -24.74 -13.38 -13.30
N PHE A 194 -23.59 -12.81 -12.92
CA PHE A 194 -22.29 -13.23 -13.42
C PHE A 194 -22.00 -14.71 -13.13
N VAL A 195 -22.25 -15.16 -11.91
CA VAL A 195 -22.10 -16.57 -11.50
C VAL A 195 -22.97 -17.51 -12.32
N GLY A 196 -24.20 -17.09 -12.65
CA GLY A 196 -25.07 -17.81 -13.58
C GLY A 196 -24.47 -17.90 -14.99
N ALA A 197 -23.91 -16.79 -15.48
CA ALA A 197 -23.28 -16.70 -16.80
C ALA A 197 -22.01 -17.55 -16.94
N LEU A 198 -21.33 -17.86 -15.84
CA LEU A 198 -20.17 -18.77 -15.85
C LEU A 198 -20.51 -20.20 -16.31
N GLN A 199 -21.78 -20.64 -16.21
CA GLN A 199 -22.20 -21.99 -16.57
C GLN A 199 -21.27 -23.07 -15.95
N ASN A 200 -20.60 -23.88 -16.79
CA ASN A 200 -19.67 -24.95 -16.41
C ASN A 200 -18.25 -24.45 -16.05
N ILE A 201 -17.97 -23.16 -16.24
CA ILE A 201 -16.68 -22.57 -15.87
C ILE A 201 -16.65 -22.29 -14.37
N THR A 202 -15.52 -22.64 -13.76
CA THR A 202 -15.32 -22.55 -12.32
C THR A 202 -14.59 -21.29 -11.89
N LYS A 203 -13.87 -20.60 -12.78
CA LYS A 203 -13.11 -19.38 -12.46
C LYS A 203 -13.69 -18.15 -13.15
N GLY A 204 -13.94 -17.10 -12.36
CA GLY A 204 -14.46 -15.83 -12.85
C GLY A 204 -13.76 -14.63 -12.24
N VAL A 205 -13.49 -13.61 -13.05
CA VAL A 205 -13.00 -12.31 -12.57
C VAL A 205 -14.03 -11.25 -12.95
N PHE A 206 -14.56 -10.54 -11.96
CA PHE A 206 -15.46 -9.42 -12.17
C PHE A 206 -14.73 -8.12 -11.84
N ILE A 207 -14.65 -7.23 -12.83
CA ILE A 207 -13.88 -5.99 -12.75
C ILE A 207 -14.82 -4.82 -12.99
N THR A 208 -14.74 -3.80 -12.13
CA THR A 208 -15.57 -2.60 -12.26
C THR A 208 -14.83 -1.34 -11.82
N THR A 209 -15.21 -0.20 -12.37
CA THR A 209 -14.75 1.12 -11.94
C THR A 209 -15.44 1.60 -10.65
N SER A 210 -16.47 0.90 -10.19
CA SER A 210 -17.20 1.18 -8.94
C SER A 210 -16.70 0.29 -7.78
N SER A 211 -17.27 0.46 -6.58
CA SER A 211 -17.02 -0.42 -5.42
C SER A 211 -18.03 -1.55 -5.33
N PHE A 212 -17.70 -2.63 -4.62
CA PHE A 212 -18.65 -3.70 -4.29
C PHE A 212 -19.33 -3.48 -2.94
N SER A 213 -20.57 -3.91 -2.81
CA SER A 213 -21.25 -3.98 -1.52
C SER A 213 -20.70 -5.14 -0.70
N ARG A 214 -20.77 -5.05 0.64
CA ARG A 214 -20.38 -6.17 1.53
C ARG A 214 -21.11 -7.47 1.19
N ALA A 215 -22.38 -7.38 0.80
CA ALA A 215 -23.17 -8.53 0.39
C ALA A 215 -22.66 -9.15 -0.93
N ALA A 216 -22.20 -8.34 -1.88
CA ALA A 216 -21.60 -8.82 -3.12
C ALA A 216 -20.27 -9.54 -2.86
N SER A 217 -19.38 -8.94 -2.06
CA SER A 217 -18.10 -9.56 -1.67
C SER A 217 -18.31 -10.87 -0.93
N ARG A 218 -19.18 -10.88 0.08
CA ARG A 218 -19.50 -12.09 0.84
C ARG A 218 -20.09 -13.19 -0.04
N TYR A 219 -21.02 -12.85 -0.94
CA TYR A 219 -21.58 -13.83 -1.88
C TYR A 219 -20.51 -14.46 -2.78
N ALA A 220 -19.51 -13.68 -3.20
CA ALA A 220 -18.41 -14.20 -4.00
C ALA A 220 -17.48 -15.12 -3.21
N GLU A 221 -17.17 -14.77 -1.96
CA GLU A 221 -16.34 -15.57 -1.04
C GLU A 221 -17.00 -16.89 -0.61
N GLU A 222 -18.32 -16.91 -0.47
CA GLU A 222 -19.09 -18.09 -0.03
C GLU A 222 -19.32 -19.14 -1.14
N GLN A 223 -18.87 -18.90 -2.38
CA GLN A 223 -19.01 -19.86 -3.47
C GLN A 223 -18.17 -21.12 -3.22
N GLN A 224 -18.82 -22.28 -3.15
CA GLN A 224 -18.14 -23.55 -2.86
C GLN A 224 -17.54 -24.22 -4.10
N GLN A 225 -18.18 -24.06 -5.26
CA GLN A 225 -17.81 -24.75 -6.51
C GLN A 225 -17.13 -23.84 -7.53
N LYS A 226 -17.13 -22.53 -7.29
CA LYS A 226 -16.58 -21.52 -8.20
C LYS A 226 -15.65 -20.59 -7.44
N THR A 227 -14.54 -20.22 -8.07
CA THR A 227 -13.59 -19.23 -7.56
C THR A 227 -13.85 -17.90 -8.26
N LEU A 228 -14.25 -16.90 -7.48
CA LEU A 228 -14.52 -15.56 -7.98
C LEU A 228 -13.53 -14.56 -7.43
N VAL A 229 -12.97 -13.73 -8.30
CA VAL A 229 -12.17 -12.57 -7.91
C VAL A 229 -12.92 -11.31 -8.28
N LEU A 230 -13.16 -10.46 -7.29
CA LEU A 230 -13.74 -9.13 -7.48
C LEU A 230 -12.63 -8.08 -7.47
N ILE A 231 -12.61 -7.20 -8.48
CA ILE A 231 -11.66 -6.08 -8.61
C ILE A 231 -12.47 -4.79 -8.79
N ASP A 232 -12.41 -3.92 -7.79
CA ASP A 232 -13.09 -2.62 -7.81
C ASP A 232 -12.17 -1.54 -8.39
N GLY A 233 -12.68 -0.31 -8.51
CA GLY A 233 -11.94 0.79 -9.11
C GLY A 233 -10.62 1.12 -8.39
N ASP A 234 -10.58 0.94 -7.06
CA ASP A 234 -9.37 1.20 -6.27
C ASP A 234 -8.32 0.13 -6.55
N LYS A 235 -8.69 -1.15 -6.44
CA LYS A 235 -7.78 -2.27 -6.73
C LYS A 235 -7.37 -2.32 -8.21
N LEU A 236 -8.28 -1.97 -9.12
CA LEU A 236 -7.97 -1.87 -10.56
C LEU A 236 -6.85 -0.87 -10.79
N THR A 237 -6.94 0.33 -10.20
CA THR A 237 -5.92 1.36 -10.40
C THR A 237 -4.62 1.06 -9.67
N ASP A 238 -4.66 0.36 -8.52
CA ASP A 238 -3.45 -0.19 -7.90
C ASP A 238 -2.73 -1.15 -8.84
N LEU A 239 -3.44 -2.13 -9.40
CA LEU A 239 -2.87 -3.08 -10.35
C LEU A 239 -2.34 -2.38 -11.61
N MET A 240 -3.05 -1.39 -12.14
CA MET A 240 -2.56 -0.63 -13.28
C MET A 240 -1.24 0.10 -12.99
N VAL A 241 -1.10 0.69 -11.80
CA VAL A 241 0.16 1.33 -11.40
C VAL A 241 1.26 0.29 -11.18
N ASP A 242 0.96 -0.79 -10.46
CA ASP A 242 1.94 -1.81 -10.09
C ASP A 242 2.48 -2.58 -11.32
N TYR A 243 1.65 -2.77 -12.35
CA TYR A 243 2.04 -3.41 -13.61
C TYR A 243 2.33 -2.40 -14.73
N GLY A 244 2.33 -1.09 -14.46
CA GLY A 244 2.68 -0.06 -15.44
C GLY A 244 1.75 0.02 -16.65
N LEU A 245 0.45 -0.24 -16.50
CA LEU A 245 -0.55 -0.14 -17.58
C LEU A 245 -1.21 1.24 -17.59
N GLY A 246 -1.21 1.91 -18.73
CA GLY A 246 -1.83 3.24 -18.87
C GLY A 246 -1.10 4.35 -18.11
N ILE A 247 0.13 4.10 -17.65
CA ILE A 247 1.02 5.08 -17.02
C ILE A 247 2.36 5.14 -17.74
N SER A 248 3.08 6.24 -17.53
CA SER A 248 4.44 6.44 -18.04
C SER A 248 5.35 6.86 -16.90
N GLU A 249 6.51 6.23 -16.80
CA GLU A 249 7.54 6.61 -15.84
C GLU A 249 8.18 7.94 -16.27
N VAL A 250 8.16 8.94 -15.39
CA VAL A 250 8.70 10.27 -15.67
C VAL A 250 10.10 10.44 -15.05
N ALA A 251 10.32 9.93 -13.83
CA ALA A 251 11.58 9.99 -13.12
C ALA A 251 11.65 8.96 -11.98
N THR A 252 12.87 8.57 -11.59
CA THR A 252 13.14 7.69 -10.45
C THR A 252 13.99 8.40 -9.41
N TYR A 253 13.58 8.38 -8.14
CA TYR A 253 14.32 8.93 -7.02
C TYR A 253 14.75 7.80 -6.07
N THR A 254 16.05 7.70 -5.79
CA THR A 254 16.59 6.68 -4.87
C THR A 254 16.80 7.26 -3.48
N VAL A 255 16.36 6.54 -2.45
CA VAL A 255 16.60 6.88 -1.04
C VAL A 255 17.89 6.21 -0.58
N PHE A 256 18.84 7.01 -0.07
CA PHE A 256 20.14 6.53 0.39
C PHE A 256 20.21 6.50 1.92
N LYS A 257 20.96 5.52 2.45
CA LYS A 257 21.33 5.42 3.87
C LYS A 257 22.82 5.15 3.95
N VAL A 258 23.50 5.80 4.90
CA VAL A 258 24.90 5.50 5.19
C VAL A 258 24.99 4.08 5.74
N ASP A 259 25.81 3.25 5.09
CA ASP A 259 26.16 1.93 5.60
C ASP A 259 27.22 2.07 6.70
N SER A 260 26.79 1.97 7.95
CA SER A 260 27.71 2.03 9.09
C SER A 260 28.66 0.82 9.18
N GLY A 261 28.29 -0.32 8.59
CA GLY A 261 29.12 -1.54 8.60
C GLY A 261 30.41 -1.33 7.82
N TYR A 262 30.28 -0.73 6.63
CA TYR A 262 31.42 -0.38 5.77
C TYR A 262 32.49 0.47 6.48
N PHE A 263 32.10 1.37 7.39
CA PHE A 263 33.03 2.25 8.12
C PHE A 263 33.47 1.69 9.47
N SER A 264 32.98 0.52 9.89
CA SER A 264 33.33 -0.11 11.17
C SER A 264 34.44 -1.16 11.09
N GLU A 265 34.78 -1.61 9.89
CA GLU A 265 35.92 -2.49 9.63
C GLU A 265 37.13 -1.65 9.23
N GLY A 266 37.91 -1.22 10.23
CA GLY A 266 39.16 -0.47 10.10
C GLY A 266 40.01 -0.59 11.35
#